data_AF-A0A0K1S4P9-F1
#
_entry.id   AF-A0A0K1S4P9-F1
#
_cell.length_a   1.000
_cell.length_b   1.000
_cell.length_c   1.000
_cell.angle_alpha   90.00
_cell.angle_beta   90.00
_cell.angle_gamma   90.00
#
_symmetry.space_group_name_H-M   'P 1'
#
loop_
_entity.id
_entity.type
_entity.pdbx_description
1 polymer ?
#
loop_
_entity_poly.entity_id
_entity_poly.type
_entity_poly.pdbx_seq_one_letter_code
_entity_poly.pdbx_strand_id
1 'polypeptide(L)'
;MPPYRIIPSNEEPYNGKTEEPGFDFLGFNIRQYPAGKYKSGKITKGIPKTFLTHIKPSQKAVKAHTEAIKGVIKKHKTAPQSALIRHLNPIIRGWANYYSGVVST
;
A
#
# COMPACT_ATOMS: atom_id res chain seq x y z
N MET A 1 -28.62 13.93 -31.07
CA MET A 1 -27.19 13.84 -30.71
C MET A 1 -27.12 13.46 -29.23
N PRO A 2 -26.77 12.22 -28.87
CA PRO A 2 -26.90 11.76 -27.49
C PRO A 2 -25.82 12.38 -26.60
N PRO A 3 -26.16 12.82 -25.37
CA PRO A 3 -25.20 13.38 -24.44
C PRO A 3 -24.29 12.28 -23.89
N TYR A 4 -23.04 12.68 -23.65
CA TYR A 4 -21.92 11.93 -23.11
C TYR A 4 -22.35 10.81 -22.14
N ARG A 5 -22.23 9.57 -22.61
CA ARG A 5 -22.46 8.37 -21.81
C ARG A 5 -21.33 8.28 -20.79
N ILE A 6 -21.66 8.53 -19.52
CA ILE A 6 -20.79 8.24 -18.39
C ILE A 6 -20.38 6.77 -18.53
N ILE A 7 -19.10 6.50 -18.72
CA ILE A 7 -18.56 5.13 -18.64
C ILE A 7 -18.88 4.68 -17.21
N PRO A 8 -19.66 3.61 -17.01
CA PRO A 8 -19.88 3.10 -15.67
C PRO A 8 -18.51 2.73 -15.09
N SER A 9 -18.18 3.26 -13.92
CA SER A 9 -17.20 2.62 -13.06
C SER A 9 -17.63 1.17 -12.95
N ASN A 10 -16.77 0.24 -13.37
CA ASN A 10 -17.05 -1.19 -13.34
C ASN A 10 -17.35 -1.62 -11.90
N GLU A 11 -18.63 -1.55 -11.50
CA GLU A 11 -19.22 -2.20 -10.35
C GLU A 11 -19.94 -3.44 -10.88
N GLU A 12 -19.18 -4.36 -11.47
CA GLU A 12 -19.74 -5.68 -11.76
C GLU A 12 -19.64 -6.52 -10.48
N PRO A 13 -20.77 -7.00 -9.93
CA PRO A 13 -20.77 -7.78 -8.70
C PRO A 13 -20.15 -9.16 -8.96
N TYR A 14 -18.92 -9.37 -8.50
CA TYR A 14 -18.39 -10.72 -8.33
C TYR A 14 -18.90 -11.26 -6.98
N ASN A 15 -19.79 -12.24 -7.02
CA ASN A 15 -20.27 -12.99 -5.85
C ASN A 15 -21.09 -12.20 -4.79
N GLY A 16 -21.85 -11.17 -5.21
CA GLY A 16 -22.86 -10.52 -4.35
C GLY A 16 -22.31 -9.77 -3.13
N LYS A 17 -21.01 -9.46 -3.11
CA LYS A 17 -20.36 -8.68 -2.05
C LYS A 17 -19.91 -7.34 -2.61
N THR A 18 -20.24 -6.27 -1.90
CA THR A 18 -19.65 -4.94 -2.13
C THR A 18 -18.19 -4.99 -1.68
N GLU A 19 -17.26 -5.24 -2.59
CA GLU A 19 -15.83 -5.17 -2.28
C GLU A 19 -15.37 -3.71 -2.25
N GLU A 20 -14.57 -3.36 -1.25
CA GLU A 20 -13.98 -2.03 -1.22
C GLU A 20 -13.03 -1.85 -2.41
N PRO A 21 -13.07 -0.72 -3.13
CA PRO A 21 -12.22 -0.51 -4.29
C PRO A 21 -10.75 -0.60 -3.91
N GLY A 22 -9.98 -1.43 -4.62
CA GLY A 22 -8.53 -1.61 -4.42
C GLY A 22 -8.12 -3.09 -4.43
N PHE A 23 -6.81 -3.34 -4.51
CA PHE A 23 -6.27 -4.70 -4.48
C PHE A 23 -4.88 -4.75 -3.85
N ASP A 24 -4.51 -5.93 -3.33
CA ASP A 24 -3.18 -6.20 -2.81
C ASP A 24 -2.29 -6.84 -3.89
N PHE A 25 -1.10 -6.28 -4.13
CA PHE A 25 -0.12 -6.83 -5.06
C PHE A 25 1.31 -6.60 -4.54
N LEU A 26 2.14 -7.65 -4.55
CA LEU A 26 3.55 -7.61 -4.10
C LEU A 26 3.77 -6.97 -2.72
N GLY A 27 2.83 -7.14 -1.79
CA GLY A 27 2.91 -6.53 -0.46
C GLY A 27 2.48 -5.07 -0.39
N PHE A 28 1.97 -4.50 -1.48
CA PHE A 28 1.34 -3.18 -1.52
C PHE A 28 -0.18 -3.31 -1.61
N ASN A 29 -0.88 -2.45 -0.91
CA ASN A 29 -2.29 -2.16 -1.13
C ASN A 29 -2.41 -0.97 -2.08
N ILE A 30 -3.05 -1.18 -3.22
CA ILE A 30 -3.26 -0.17 -4.27
C ILE A 30 -4.73 0.17 -4.29
N ARG A 31 -5.06 1.44 -4.00
CA ARG A 31 -6.43 1.93 -3.98
C ARG A 31 -6.55 3.27 -4.68
N GLN A 32 -7.64 3.44 -5.43
CA GLN A 32 -8.00 4.71 -6.06
C GLN A 32 -9.15 5.35 -5.31
N TYR A 33 -9.04 6.65 -5.07
CA TYR A 33 -10.07 7.47 -4.44
C TYR A 33 -10.49 8.59 -5.39
N PRO A 34 -11.77 8.98 -5.43
CA PRO A 34 -12.18 10.18 -6.13
C PRO A 34 -11.45 11.40 -5.54
N ALA A 35 -10.90 12.24 -6.41
CA ALA A 35 -10.13 13.41 -6.03
C ALA A 35 -10.82 14.69 -6.50
N GLY A 36 -10.97 15.66 -5.59
CA GLY A 36 -11.50 16.97 -5.94
C GLY A 36 -10.57 17.77 -6.83
N LYS A 37 -11.11 18.79 -7.51
CA LYS A 37 -10.44 19.66 -8.51
C LYS A 37 -9.06 20.20 -8.11
N TYR A 38 -8.80 20.33 -6.81
CA TYR A 38 -7.57 20.91 -6.25
C TYR A 38 -6.59 19.87 -5.67
N LYS A 39 -6.96 18.59 -5.60
CA LYS A 39 -6.14 17.51 -4.98
C LYS A 39 -5.54 16.55 -6.00
N SER A 40 -5.79 16.77 -7.30
CA SER A 40 -5.41 15.84 -8.34
C SER A 40 -4.41 16.45 -9.34
N GLY A 41 -3.42 15.65 -9.71
CA GLY A 41 -2.45 16.00 -10.75
C GLY A 41 -3.10 16.01 -12.15
N LYS A 42 -2.29 16.17 -13.20
CA LYS A 42 -2.76 16.05 -14.59
C LYS A 42 -2.35 14.68 -15.14
N ILE A 43 -3.20 14.04 -15.95
CA ILE A 43 -2.90 12.73 -16.56
C ILE A 43 -1.98 12.94 -17.78
N THR A 44 -2.45 13.71 -18.77
CA THR A 44 -1.68 14.09 -19.98
C THR A 44 -2.19 15.43 -20.50
N LYS A 45 -1.31 16.29 -21.04
CA LYS A 45 -1.64 17.55 -21.75
C LYS A 45 -2.88 18.30 -21.22
N GLY A 46 -2.88 18.67 -19.94
CA GLY A 46 -3.91 19.54 -19.36
C GLY A 46 -5.16 18.84 -18.79
N ILE A 47 -5.36 17.54 -18.99
CA ILE A 47 -6.51 16.80 -18.45
C ILE A 47 -6.34 16.62 -16.93
N PRO A 48 -7.27 17.14 -16.09
CA PRO A 48 -7.21 16.92 -14.65
C PRO A 48 -7.43 15.43 -14.36
N LYS A 49 -6.57 14.85 -13.54
CA LYS A 49 -6.81 13.52 -12.97
C LYS A 49 -8.03 13.64 -12.07
N THR A 50 -8.98 12.73 -12.13
CA THR A 50 -10.20 12.78 -11.28
C THR A 50 -10.09 11.89 -10.04
N PHE A 51 -8.95 11.21 -9.89
CA PHE A 51 -8.71 10.24 -8.83
C PHE A 51 -7.28 10.37 -8.26
N LEU A 52 -7.13 10.00 -6.99
CA LEU A 52 -5.86 9.89 -6.30
C LEU A 52 -5.56 8.42 -6.05
N THR A 53 -4.36 7.99 -6.40
CA THR A 53 -3.90 6.61 -6.18
C THR A 53 -3.08 6.58 -4.91
N HIS A 54 -3.54 5.85 -3.90
CA HIS A 54 -2.75 5.56 -2.71
C HIS A 54 -2.11 4.19 -2.87
N ILE A 55 -0.79 4.15 -2.72
CA ILE A 55 0.00 2.93 -2.70
C ILE A 55 0.61 2.88 -1.30
N LYS A 56 0.23 1.90 -0.51
CA LYS A 56 0.70 1.72 0.88
C LYS A 56 1.15 0.27 1.07
N PRO A 57 2.00 -0.04 2.06
CA PRO A 57 2.22 -1.42 2.44
C PRO A 57 0.88 -2.09 2.82
N SER A 58 0.65 -3.32 2.38
CA SER A 58 -0.56 -4.04 2.75
C SER A 58 -0.52 -4.44 4.23
N GLN A 59 -1.68 -4.54 4.86
CA GLN A 59 -1.76 -4.93 6.28
C GLN A 59 -1.14 -6.31 6.52
N LYS A 60 -1.25 -7.22 5.54
CA LYS A 60 -0.61 -8.54 5.57
C LYS A 60 0.91 -8.42 5.59
N ALA A 61 1.49 -7.57 4.75
CA ALA A 61 2.93 -7.35 4.71
C ALA A 61 3.45 -6.72 6.01
N VAL A 62 2.76 -5.71 6.54
CA VAL A 62 3.11 -5.05 7.82
C VAL A 62 3.08 -6.06 8.98
N LYS A 63 2.04 -6.89 9.04
CA LYS A 63 1.91 -7.93 10.07
C LYS A 63 3.04 -8.96 9.95
N ALA A 64 3.31 -9.47 8.75
CA ALA A 64 4.38 -10.43 8.52
C ALA A 64 5.76 -9.87 8.92
N HIS A 65 6.04 -8.61 8.61
CA HIS A 65 7.29 -7.96 9.03
C HIS A 65 7.39 -7.82 10.55
N THR A 66 6.30 -7.41 11.20
CA THR A 66 6.23 -7.30 12.66
C THR A 66 6.43 -8.66 13.34
N GLU A 67 5.85 -9.72 12.78
CA GLU A 67 6.03 -11.09 13.27
C GLU A 67 7.46 -11.58 13.09
N ALA A 68 8.11 -11.28 11.97
CA ALA A 68 9.52 -11.60 11.74
C ALA A 68 10.43 -10.92 12.80
N ILE A 69 10.22 -9.64 13.07
CA ILE A 69 10.94 -8.90 14.12
C ILE A 69 10.69 -9.52 15.49
N LYS A 70 9.43 -9.80 15.84
CA LYS A 70 9.08 -10.47 17.10
C LYS A 70 9.76 -11.84 17.22
N GLY A 71 9.87 -12.60 16.13
CA GLY A 71 10.57 -13.88 16.09
C GLY A 71 12.06 -13.74 16.41
N VAL A 72 12.74 -12.76 15.80
CA VAL A 72 14.16 -12.48 16.07
C VAL A 72 14.39 -12.09 17.53
N ILE A 73 13.54 -11.22 18.07
CA ILE A 73 13.60 -10.79 19.49
C ILE A 73 13.41 -11.99 20.41
N LYS A 74 12.39 -12.84 20.16
CA LYS A 74 12.13 -14.04 20.97
C LYS A 74 13.31 -15.02 20.95
N LYS A 75 13.96 -15.20 19.80
CA LYS A 75 15.11 -16.11 19.64
C LYS A 75 16.36 -15.62 20.36
N HIS A 76 16.54 -14.31 20.50
CA HIS A 76 17.75 -13.69 21.05
C HIS A 76 17.53 -13.05 22.43
N LYS A 77 16.54 -13.52 23.19
CA LYS A 77 16.22 -12.97 24.54
C LYS A 77 17.40 -12.97 25.51
N THR A 78 18.27 -13.97 25.42
CA THR A 78 19.44 -14.14 26.29
C THR A 78 20.75 -13.68 25.64
N ALA A 79 20.69 -13.21 24.39
CA ALA A 79 21.87 -12.76 23.67
C ALA A 79 22.25 -11.33 24.10
N PRO A 80 23.54 -10.93 23.98
CA PRO A 80 23.94 -9.54 24.18
C PRO A 80 23.20 -8.62 23.20
N GLN A 81 22.85 -7.41 23.66
CA GLN A 81 22.08 -6.43 22.89
C GLN A 81 22.73 -6.12 21.53
N SER A 82 24.05 -6.07 21.46
CA SER A 82 24.80 -5.87 20.22
C SER A 82 24.53 -6.95 19.17
N ALA A 83 24.41 -8.21 19.59
CA ALA A 83 24.04 -9.32 18.71
C ALA A 83 22.60 -9.17 18.22
N LEU A 84 21.66 -8.82 19.11
CA LEU A 84 20.26 -8.57 18.72
C LEU A 84 20.16 -7.44 17.68
N ILE A 85 20.84 -6.31 17.90
CA ILE A 85 20.87 -5.17 16.96
C ILE A 85 21.44 -5.61 15.61
N ARG A 86 22.53 -6.39 15.61
CA ARG A 86 23.15 -6.92 14.39
C ARG A 86 22.18 -7.78 13.57
N HIS A 87 21.30 -8.54 14.23
CA HIS A 87 20.28 -9.35 13.56
C HIS A 87 19.05 -8.55 13.10
N LEU A 88 18.65 -7.50 13.83
CA LEU A 88 17.49 -6.68 13.48
C LEU A 88 17.77 -5.68 12.34
N ASN A 89 18.95 -5.04 12.37
CA ASN A 89 19.32 -4.00 11.41
C ASN A 89 19.12 -4.37 9.92
N PRO A 90 19.57 -5.55 9.42
CA PRO A 90 19.36 -5.92 8.02
C PRO A 90 17.88 -6.09 7.66
N ILE A 91 17.05 -6.59 8.58
CA ILE A 91 15.61 -6.78 8.35
C ILE A 91 14.90 -5.43 8.24
N ILE A 92 15.21 -4.51 9.15
CA ILE A 92 14.64 -3.16 9.16
C ILE A 92 15.08 -2.39 7.92
N ARG A 93 16.37 -2.47 7.56
CA ARG A 93 16.90 -1.81 6.35
C ARG A 93 16.26 -2.36 5.08
N GLY A 94 16.11 -3.67 4.95
CA GLY A 94 15.45 -4.29 3.81
C GLY A 94 14.01 -3.80 3.65
N TRP A 95 13.27 -3.72 4.76
CA TRP A 95 11.91 -3.19 4.76
C TRP A 95 11.85 -1.70 4.39
N ALA A 96 12.68 -0.87 5.01
CA ALA A 96 12.74 0.56 4.73
C ALA A 96 13.11 0.84 3.26
N ASN A 97 14.04 0.08 2.69
CA ASN A 97 14.43 0.23 1.30
C ASN A 97 13.31 -0.19 0.35
N TYR A 98 12.64 -1.32 0.61
CA TYR A 98 11.58 -1.84 -0.24
C TYR A 98 10.34 -0.94 -0.28
N TYR A 99 9.96 -0.34 0.87
CA TYR A 99 8.81 0.56 0.96
C TYR A 99 9.20 2.06 0.95
N SER A 100 10.42 2.41 0.50
CA SER A 100 10.91 3.80 0.49
C SER A 100 10.12 4.73 -0.46
N GLY A 101 9.63 4.18 -1.57
CA GLY A 101 8.94 4.94 -2.61
C GLY A 101 7.44 5.16 -2.39
N VAL A 102 6.88 4.69 -1.27
CA VAL A 102 5.45 4.80 -0.99
C VAL A 102 5.14 5.84 0.07
N VAL A 103 3.98 6.49 -0.09
CA VAL A 103 3.56 7.58 0.78
C VAL A 103 2.90 7.00 2.03
N SER A 104 3.58 7.09 3.18
CA SER A 104 2.94 6.92 4.49
C SER A 104 2.05 8.13 4.76
N THR A 105 0.75 7.92 4.75
CA THR A 105 -0.25 8.87 5.28
C THR A 105 -1.15 8.15 6.25
#